data_AF-A0A179SHF1-F1
#
_entry.id   AF-A0A179SHF1-F1
#
_cell.length_a   1.000
_cell.length_b   1.000
_cell.length_c   1.000
_cell.angle_alpha   90.00
_cell.angle_beta   90.00
_cell.angle_gamma   90.00
#
_symmetry.space_group_name_H-M   'P 1'
#
loop_
_entity.id
_entity.type
_entity.pdbx_description
1 polymer ?
#
loop_
_entity_poly.entity_id
_entity_poly.type
_entity_poly.pdbx_seq_one_letter_code
_entity_poly.pdbx_strand_id
1 'polypeptide(L)'
;MTAVAFDTLRFVRTLRDKAKMSPEQAEGLAEAVAEAIQGDLATKSDIKTLKSDIETLKITTRSDLREAELRLEAKIEATKSEIIKWMIGSIGFQAVVIVGAIVARSRVTH
;
A
#
# COMPACT_ATOMS: atom_id res chain seq x y z
N MET A 1 -19.58 3.58 14.67
CA MET A 1 -20.68 2.62 14.48
C MET A 1 -21.32 2.36 15.82
N THR A 2 -22.58 2.74 15.99
CA THR A 2 -23.37 2.41 17.18
C THR A 2 -23.80 0.96 17.03
N ALA A 3 -23.14 0.04 17.74
CA ALA A 3 -23.62 -1.34 17.83
C ALA A 3 -24.96 -1.30 18.59
N VAL A 4 -26.05 -1.62 17.90
CA VAL A 4 -27.36 -1.78 18.55
C VAL A 4 -27.30 -3.12 19.28
N ALA A 5 -27.25 -3.08 20.61
CA ALA A 5 -27.27 -4.30 21.42
C ALA A 5 -28.60 -5.03 21.22
N PHE A 6 -28.55 -6.34 21.00
CA PHE A 6 -29.74 -7.18 20.94
C PHE A 6 -30.32 -7.36 22.35
N ASP A 7 -31.51 -6.83 22.58
CA ASP A 7 -32.24 -6.94 23.85
C ASP A 7 -33.07 -8.23 23.85
N THR A 8 -32.42 -9.33 24.27
CA THR A 8 -33.02 -10.67 24.34
C THR A 8 -34.30 -10.68 25.18
N LEU A 9 -34.35 -9.93 26.29
CA LEU A 9 -35.51 -9.91 27.19
C LEU A 9 -36.72 -9.24 26.55
N ARG A 10 -36.51 -8.11 25.86
CA ARG A 10 -37.58 -7.45 25.09
C ARG A 10 -38.03 -8.32 23.93
N PHE A 11 -37.13 -9.05 23.29
CA PHE A 11 -37.44 -9.97 22.20
C PHE A 11 -38.32 -11.14 22.68
N VAL A 12 -37.94 -11.82 23.78
CA VAL A 12 -38.75 -12.88 24.41
C VAL A 12 -40.15 -12.38 24.77
N ARG A 13 -40.24 -11.21 25.42
CA ARG A 13 -41.54 -10.59 25.77
C ARG A 13 -42.39 -10.32 24.54
N THR A 14 -41.77 -9.86 23.45
CA THR A 14 -42.48 -9.60 22.20
C THR A 14 -43.01 -10.88 21.56
N LEU A 15 -42.20 -11.95 21.54
CA LEU A 15 -42.61 -13.26 21.02
C LEU A 15 -43.77 -13.87 21.83
N ARG A 16 -43.72 -13.77 23.15
CA ARG A 16 -44.80 -14.22 24.02
C ARG A 16 -46.07 -13.37 23.87
N ASP A 17 -45.93 -12.05 23.97
CA ASP A 17 -47.08 -11.16 24.11
C ASP A 17 -47.77 -10.91 22.76
N LYS A 18 -47.00 -10.78 21.68
CA LYS A 18 -47.50 -10.48 20.32
C LYS A 18 -47.63 -11.70 19.43
N ALA A 19 -46.64 -12.61 19.43
CA ALA A 19 -46.67 -13.82 18.61
C ALA A 19 -47.33 -15.02 19.30
N LYS A 20 -47.73 -14.86 20.58
CA LYS A 20 -48.42 -15.88 21.39
C LYS A 20 -47.64 -17.20 21.50
N MET A 21 -46.32 -17.13 21.40
CA MET A 21 -45.45 -18.29 21.61
C MET A 21 -45.46 -18.68 23.09
N SER A 22 -45.31 -19.99 23.36
CA SER A 22 -45.08 -20.47 24.72
C SER A 22 -43.78 -19.89 25.29
N PRO A 23 -43.64 -19.76 26.62
CA PRO A 23 -42.42 -19.28 27.26
C PRO A 23 -41.17 -20.00 26.75
N GLU A 24 -41.23 -21.33 26.66
CA GLU A 24 -40.11 -22.17 26.25
C GLU A 24 -39.70 -21.92 24.79
N GLN A 25 -40.69 -21.73 23.90
CA GLN A 25 -40.43 -21.42 22.49
C GLN A 25 -39.87 -20.00 22.30
N ALA A 26 -40.39 -19.04 23.06
CA ALA A 26 -39.94 -17.65 22.99
C ALA A 26 -38.50 -17.51 23.49
N GLU A 27 -38.14 -18.20 24.57
CA GLU A 27 -36.79 -18.24 25.12
C GLU A 27 -35.81 -18.95 24.17
N GLY A 28 -36.15 -20.17 23.71
CA GLY A 28 -35.30 -20.92 22.80
C GLY A 28 -35.06 -20.21 21.46
N LEU A 29 -36.07 -19.51 20.91
CA LEU A 29 -35.89 -18.71 19.70
C LEU A 29 -35.04 -17.47 19.95
N ALA A 30 -35.21 -16.81 21.10
CA ALA A 30 -34.41 -15.64 21.45
C ALA A 30 -32.93 -15.98 21.66
N GLU A 31 -32.65 -17.14 22.25
CA GLU A 31 -31.31 -17.66 22.43
C GLU A 31 -30.66 -18.00 21.09
N ALA A 32 -31.33 -18.77 20.24
CA ALA A 32 -30.83 -19.11 18.90
C ALA A 32 -30.54 -17.87 18.03
N VAL A 33 -31.40 -16.84 18.11
CA VAL A 33 -31.20 -15.56 17.40
C VAL A 33 -30.04 -14.77 18.01
N ALA A 34 -29.89 -14.75 19.34
CA ALA A 34 -28.77 -14.07 20.00
C ALA A 34 -27.43 -14.72 19.63
N GLU A 35 -27.35 -16.06 19.61
CA GLU A 35 -26.16 -16.80 19.18
C GLU A 35 -25.84 -16.55 17.70
N ALA A 36 -26.84 -16.61 16.82
CA ALA A 36 -26.66 -16.36 15.39
C ALA A 36 -26.15 -14.94 15.10
N ILE A 37 -26.61 -13.94 15.87
CA ILE A 37 -26.14 -12.55 15.72
C ILE A 37 -24.73 -12.37 16.29
N GLN A 38 -24.37 -13.03 17.40
CA GLN A 38 -23.05 -12.90 18.00
C GLN A 38 -21.94 -13.57 17.17
N GLY A 39 -22.26 -14.65 16.46
CA GLY A 39 -21.28 -15.39 15.66
C GLY A 39 -20.69 -14.65 14.46
N ASP A 40 -21.41 -13.66 13.91
CA ASP A 40 -21.06 -13.01 12.62
C ASP A 40 -20.62 -11.54 12.78
N LEU A 41 -20.47 -11.05 14.02
CA LEU A 41 -20.06 -9.68 14.30
C LEU A 41 -18.55 -9.55 14.40
N ALA A 42 -17.97 -8.68 13.57
CA ALA A 42 -16.59 -8.23 13.75
C ALA A 42 -16.39 -7.70 15.17
N THR A 43 -15.52 -8.36 15.92
CA THR A 43 -15.25 -8.08 17.33
C THR A 43 -14.28 -6.91 17.46
N LYS A 44 -14.16 -6.36 18.69
CA LYS A 44 -13.10 -5.40 19.01
C LYS A 44 -11.69 -5.97 18.78
N SER A 45 -11.54 -7.30 18.85
CA SER A 45 -10.28 -7.98 18.56
C SER A 45 -9.93 -7.89 17.08
N ASP A 46 -10.91 -8.06 16.19
CA ASP A 46 -10.72 -7.96 14.74
C ASP A 46 -10.32 -6.54 14.36
N ILE A 47 -10.96 -5.53 14.96
CA ILE A 47 -10.59 -4.12 14.76
C ILE A 47 -9.16 -3.85 15.24
N LYS A 48 -8.75 -4.42 16.36
CA LYS A 48 -7.37 -4.26 16.87
C LYS A 48 -6.35 -4.91 15.93
N THR A 49 -6.68 -6.08 15.38
CA THR A 49 -5.86 -6.79 14.40
C THR A 49 -5.71 -5.96 13.13
N LEU A 50 -6.83 -5.48 12.55
CA LEU A 50 -6.82 -4.60 11.39
C LEU A 50 -6.00 -3.32 11.63
N LYS A 51 -6.10 -2.72 12.82
CA LYS A 51 -5.29 -1.54 13.16
C LYS A 51 -3.80 -1.86 13.18
N SER A 52 -3.42 -3.02 13.69
CA SER A 52 -2.02 -3.49 13.69
C SER A 52 -1.52 -3.74 12.27
N ASP A 53 -2.34 -4.35 11.43
CA ASP A 53 -2.00 -4.61 10.02
C ASP A 53 -1.83 -3.31 9.24
N ILE A 54 -2.71 -2.32 9.49
CA ILE A 54 -2.61 -0.98 8.88
C ILE A 54 -1.31 -0.27 9.29
N GLU A 55 -0.92 -0.30 10.57
CA GLU A 55 0.35 0.29 11.00
C GLU A 55 1.55 -0.43 10.38
N THR A 56 1.49 -1.74 10.26
CA THR A 56 2.53 -2.54 9.60
C THR A 56 2.63 -2.17 8.12
N LEU A 57 1.49 -2.06 7.42
CA LEU A 57 1.43 -1.67 6.01
C LEU A 57 1.96 -0.25 5.79
N LYS A 58 1.66 0.67 6.71
CA LYS A 58 2.16 2.04 6.67
C LYS A 58 3.68 2.11 6.83
N ILE A 59 4.24 1.32 7.76
CA ILE A 59 5.69 1.27 7.98
C ILE A 59 6.39 0.67 6.76
N THR A 60 5.89 -0.45 6.25
CA THR A 60 6.46 -1.14 5.07
C THR A 60 6.40 -0.24 3.84
N THR A 61 5.24 0.35 3.53
CA THR A 61 5.09 1.26 2.39
C THR A 61 6.03 2.47 2.48
N ARG A 62 6.23 3.03 3.68
CA ARG A 62 7.17 4.15 3.88
C ARG A 62 8.62 3.71 3.66
N SER A 63 8.97 2.49 4.09
CA SER A 63 10.30 1.91 3.85
C SER A 63 10.55 1.69 2.37
N ASP A 64 9.59 1.06 1.68
CA ASP A 64 9.67 0.75 0.25
C ASP A 64 9.79 2.03 -0.59
N LEU A 65 9.05 3.08 -0.22
CA LEU A 65 9.16 4.39 -0.87
C LEU A 65 10.56 4.97 -0.71
N ARG A 66 11.12 4.95 0.50
CA ARG A 66 12.47 5.46 0.76
C ARG A 66 13.54 4.66 0.01
N GLU A 67 13.39 3.34 -0.08
CA GLU A 67 14.28 2.50 -0.87
C GLU A 67 14.20 2.85 -2.36
N ALA A 68 12.99 3.05 -2.88
CA ALA A 68 12.78 3.45 -4.26
C ALA A 68 13.40 4.83 -4.56
N GLU A 69 13.23 5.81 -3.67
CA GLU A 69 13.86 7.14 -3.77
C GLU A 69 15.39 7.02 -3.84
N LEU A 70 16.01 6.31 -2.88
CA LEU A 70 17.46 6.10 -2.86
C LEU A 70 17.97 5.39 -4.12
N ARG A 71 17.21 4.39 -4.60
CA ARG A 71 17.56 3.67 -5.83
C ARG A 71 17.47 4.57 -7.07
N LEU A 72 16.49 5.47 -7.12
CA LEU A 72 16.35 6.44 -8.21
C LEU A 72 17.46 7.48 -8.17
N GLU A 73 17.78 8.03 -6.99
CA GLU A 73 18.91 8.97 -6.81
C GLU A 73 20.23 8.34 -7.28
N ALA A 74 20.51 7.10 -6.86
CA ALA A 74 21.71 6.37 -7.28
C ALA A 74 21.75 6.15 -8.80
N LYS A 75 20.62 5.79 -9.43
CA LYS A 75 20.53 5.63 -10.89
C LYS A 75 20.72 6.95 -11.63
N ILE A 76 20.20 8.05 -11.10
CA ILE A 76 20.37 9.38 -11.67
C ILE A 76 21.84 9.78 -11.65
N GLU A 77 22.52 9.64 -10.51
CA GLU A 77 23.95 9.94 -10.40
C GLU A 77 24.81 9.03 -11.28
N ALA A 78 24.49 7.74 -11.36
CA ALA A 78 25.16 6.81 -12.28
C ALA A 78 24.97 7.24 -13.75
N THR A 79 23.75 7.54 -14.16
CA THR A 79 23.43 7.99 -15.53
C THR A 79 24.12 9.31 -15.85
N LYS A 80 24.13 10.26 -14.90
CA LYS A 80 24.83 11.54 -15.04
C LYS A 80 26.32 11.35 -15.22
N SER A 81 26.94 10.46 -14.44
CA SER A 81 28.36 10.11 -14.56
C SER A 81 28.67 9.49 -15.93
N GLU A 82 27.83 8.56 -16.39
CA GLU A 82 27.96 7.95 -17.72
C GLU A 82 27.83 8.99 -18.84
N ILE A 83 26.85 9.89 -18.75
CA ILE A 83 26.67 10.99 -19.72
C ILE A 83 27.93 11.86 -19.76
N ILE A 84 28.46 12.27 -18.60
CA ILE A 84 29.68 13.10 -18.54
C ILE A 84 30.87 12.35 -19.17
N LYS A 85 31.03 11.06 -18.86
CA LYS A 85 32.11 10.23 -19.42
C LYS A 85 32.03 10.17 -20.95
N TRP A 86 30.83 9.93 -21.49
CA TRP A 86 30.61 9.90 -22.93
C TRP A 86 30.81 11.27 -23.59
N MET A 87 30.37 12.36 -22.94
CA MET A 87 30.58 13.73 -23.42
C MET A 87 32.06 14.09 -23.51
N ILE A 88 32.86 13.77 -22.48
CA ILE A 88 34.31 14.03 -22.50
C ILE A 88 34.97 13.21 -23.62
N GLY A 89 34.60 11.94 -23.76
CA GLY A 89 35.10 11.08 -24.83
C GLY A 89 34.79 11.62 -26.23
N SER A 90 33.55 12.06 -26.47
CA SER A 90 33.13 12.57 -27.78
C SER A 90 33.77 13.92 -28.12
N ILE A 91 33.86 14.85 -27.16
CA ILE A 91 34.53 16.14 -27.36
C ILE A 91 36.02 15.94 -27.64
N GLY A 92 36.69 15.08 -26.88
CA GLY A 92 38.09 14.73 -27.11
C GLY A 92 38.30 14.13 -28.50
N PHE A 93 37.44 13.20 -28.91
CA PHE A 93 37.48 12.62 -30.25
C PHE A 93 37.29 13.68 -31.35
N GLN A 94 36.28 14.54 -31.23
CA GLN A 94 36.04 15.62 -32.18
C GLN A 94 37.23 16.58 -32.30
N ALA A 95 37.87 16.94 -31.18
CA ALA A 95 39.05 17.81 -31.19
C ALA A 95 40.22 17.19 -31.97
N VAL A 96 40.49 15.90 -31.75
CA VAL A 96 41.54 15.17 -32.49
C VAL A 96 41.23 15.13 -33.99
N VAL A 97 39.98 14.86 -34.37
CA VAL A 97 39.55 14.86 -35.79
C VAL A 97 39.76 16.24 -36.43
N ILE A 98 39.37 17.32 -35.75
CA ILE A 98 39.52 18.69 -36.26
C ILE A 98 41.00 19.04 -36.47
N VAL A 99 41.84 18.78 -35.46
CA VAL A 99 43.30 19.05 -35.57
C VAL A 99 43.93 18.23 -36.69
N GLY A 100 43.57 16.94 -36.80
CA GLY A 100 44.05 16.08 -37.89
C GLY A 100 43.68 16.61 -39.26
N ALA A 101 42.45 17.09 -39.44
CA ALA A 101 41.99 17.69 -40.69
C ALA A 101 42.76 18.98 -41.05
N ILE A 102 43.06 19.83 -40.07
CA ILE A 102 43.84 21.06 -40.28
C ILE A 102 45.26 20.72 -40.74
N VAL A 103 45.93 19.77 -40.08
CA VAL A 103 47.30 19.33 -40.42
C VAL A 103 47.34 18.67 -41.80
N ALA A 104 46.35 17.85 -42.14
CA ALA A 104 46.26 17.24 -43.46
C ALA A 104 46.11 18.31 -44.55
N ARG A 105 45.25 19.32 -44.33
CA ARG A 105 45.09 20.44 -45.25
C ARG A 105 46.37 21.25 -45.44
N SER A 106 47.09 21.59 -44.37
CA SER A 106 48.31 22.40 -44.47
C SER A 106 49.44 21.71 -45.24
N ARG A 107 49.52 20.37 -45.18
CA ARG A 107 50.49 19.58 -45.95
C ARG A 107 50.14 19.43 -47.43
N VAL A 108 48.87 19.54 -47.80
CA VAL A 108 48.43 19.47 -49.20
C VAL A 108 48.61 20.81 -49.91
N THR A 109 48.65 21.92 -49.17
CA THR A 109 48.82 23.28 -49.71
C THR A 109 50.28 23.75 -49.84
N HIS A 110 51.25 23.02 -49.28
CA HIS A 110 52.69 23.26 -49.44
C HIS A 110 53.27 22.30 -50.48
#